data_AF-A0A1Y2DWD1-F1
#
_entry.id   AF-A0A1Y2DWD1-F1
#
_cell.length_a   1.000
_cell.length_b   1.000
_cell.length_c   1.000
_cell.angle_alpha   90.00
_cell.angle_beta   90.00
_cell.angle_gamma   90.00
#
_symmetry.space_group_name_H-M   'P 1'
#
loop_
_entity.id
_entity.type
_entity.pdbx_description
1 polymer ?
#
loop_
_entity_poly.entity_id
_entity_poly.type
_entity_poly.pdbx_seq_one_letter_code
_entity_poly.pdbx_strand_id
1 'polypeptide(L)'
;MIEGLKSKKYDWIFWVDSDVIILNPNIKLEVFLPNDNMSNVHIISAIDYLGNKNYCCGLNAGIFFIRVHEWSLNLLIRAISYPYFNKEKEIRHSDQTSLNNILIESNETEHYVIVPQQWFNNRHIKKGEFLFHIMGYGYKNKSETFKKFLNETKNDEGWYSKTNEEIRKEVLKYYELPKEQQLSIKIQP
;
A
#
# COMPACT_ATOMS: atom_id res chain seq x y z
N MET A 1 -11.20 -9.12 8.03
CA MET A 1 -10.33 -9.49 9.17
C MET A 1 -10.98 -10.55 10.06
N ILE A 2 -12.03 -10.22 10.83
CA ILE A 2 -12.69 -11.15 11.77
C ILE A 2 -13.16 -12.44 11.08
N GLU A 3 -13.80 -12.33 9.92
CA GLU A 3 -14.24 -13.50 9.16
C GLU A 3 -13.06 -14.36 8.66
N GLY A 4 -11.95 -13.73 8.28
CA GLY A 4 -10.73 -14.44 7.90
C GLY A 4 -10.15 -15.22 9.08
N LEU A 5 -10.12 -14.62 10.27
CA LEU A 5 -9.64 -15.28 11.50
C LEU A 5 -10.52 -16.48 11.88
N LYS A 6 -11.84 -16.36 11.72
CA LYS A 6 -12.79 -17.44 12.00
C LYS A 6 -12.73 -18.57 10.98
N SER A 7 -12.79 -18.22 9.69
CA SER A 7 -12.96 -19.18 8.61
C SER A 7 -11.65 -19.76 8.07
N LYS A 8 -10.53 -19.03 8.23
CA LYS A 8 -9.20 -19.35 7.69
C LYS A 8 -9.20 -19.63 6.18
N LYS A 9 -10.13 -19.02 5.43
CA LYS A 9 -10.27 -19.21 3.97
C LYS A 9 -9.25 -18.42 3.15
N TYR A 10 -8.62 -17.41 3.74
CA TYR A 10 -7.65 -16.54 3.09
C TYR A 10 -6.65 -16.03 4.12
N ASP A 11 -5.38 -15.92 3.71
CA ASP A 11 -4.28 -15.49 4.59
C ASP A 11 -4.01 -13.99 4.53
N TRP A 12 -4.41 -13.34 3.44
CA TRP A 12 -4.15 -11.93 3.18
C TRP A 12 -5.42 -11.23 2.67
N ILE A 13 -5.56 -9.97 3.06
CA ILE A 13 -6.55 -9.04 2.53
C ILE A 13 -5.77 -8.00 1.74
N PHE A 14 -6.18 -7.78 0.49
CA PHE A 14 -5.69 -6.70 -0.34
C PHE A 14 -6.73 -5.58 -0.35
N TRP A 15 -6.45 -4.48 0.36
CA TRP A 15 -7.32 -3.30 0.39
C TRP A 15 -7.00 -2.39 -0.80
N VAL A 16 -8.03 -1.85 -1.44
CA VAL A 16 -7.91 -0.97 -2.60
C VAL A 16 -9.02 0.09 -2.55
N ASP A 17 -8.64 1.36 -2.63
CA ASP A 17 -9.57 2.48 -2.73
C ASP A 17 -10.35 2.46 -4.06
N SER A 18 -11.52 3.10 -4.07
CA SER A 18 -12.43 3.10 -5.22
C SER A 18 -11.92 3.86 -6.46
N ASP A 19 -10.92 4.73 -6.30
CA ASP A 19 -10.33 5.57 -7.32
C ASP A 19 -9.02 4.99 -7.89
N VAL A 20 -8.98 3.66 -8.00
CA VAL A 20 -7.86 2.89 -8.54
C VAL A 20 -8.23 2.28 -9.88
N ILE A 21 -7.29 2.34 -10.82
CA ILE A 21 -7.36 1.71 -12.13
C ILE A 21 -6.38 0.55 -12.18
N ILE A 22 -6.84 -0.61 -12.65
CA ILE A 22 -5.97 -1.73 -13.00
C ILE A 22 -5.36 -1.46 -14.37
N LEU A 23 -4.03 -1.27 -14.42
CA LEU A 23 -3.29 -1.03 -15.65
C LEU A 23 -2.89 -2.35 -16.33
N ASN A 24 -2.39 -3.32 -15.54
CA ASN A 24 -1.95 -4.62 -16.02
C ASN A 24 -2.61 -5.75 -15.22
N PRO A 25 -3.70 -6.37 -15.74
CA PRO A 25 -4.43 -7.42 -15.04
C PRO A 25 -3.71 -8.76 -15.02
N ASN A 26 -2.58 -8.92 -15.73
CA ASN A 26 -1.80 -10.16 -15.73
C ASN A 26 -0.91 -10.29 -14.49
N ILE A 27 -0.76 -9.23 -13.70
CA ILE A 27 0.03 -9.24 -12.47
C ILE A 27 -0.79 -9.87 -11.36
N LYS A 28 -0.27 -10.96 -10.82
CA LYS A 28 -0.81 -11.71 -9.70
C LYS A 28 -0.48 -11.02 -8.39
N LEU A 29 -1.39 -11.05 -7.42
CA LEU A 29 -1.19 -10.38 -6.12
C LEU A 29 -0.04 -11.02 -5.32
N GLU A 30 0.16 -12.32 -5.49
CA GLU A 30 1.14 -13.12 -4.74
C GLU A 30 2.58 -12.72 -5.02
N VAL A 31 2.87 -12.02 -6.13
CA VAL A 31 4.23 -11.57 -6.45
C VAL A 31 4.76 -10.59 -5.40
N PHE A 32 3.85 -9.84 -4.75
CA PHE A 32 4.16 -8.84 -3.73
C PHE A 32 4.20 -9.39 -2.31
N LEU A 33 3.76 -10.63 -2.07
CA LEU A 33 3.68 -11.16 -0.71
C LEU A 33 5.06 -11.49 -0.13
N PRO A 34 5.23 -11.46 1.21
CA PRO A 34 6.50 -11.79 1.84
C PRO A 34 6.93 -13.24 1.51
N ASN A 35 8.23 -13.53 1.64
CA ASN A 35 8.72 -14.91 1.58
C ASN A 35 8.70 -15.56 2.97
N ASP A 36 9.05 -16.84 3.05
CA ASP A 36 9.00 -17.63 4.29
C ASP A 36 9.87 -17.06 5.42
N ASN A 37 10.95 -16.34 5.08
CA ASN A 37 11.86 -15.70 6.05
C ASN A 37 11.27 -14.43 6.68
N MET A 38 10.11 -13.97 6.20
CA MET A 38 9.42 -12.76 6.66
C MET A 38 8.10 -13.10 7.34
N SER A 39 8.05 -14.21 8.08
CA SER A 39 6.84 -14.72 8.74
C SER A 39 6.17 -13.73 9.70
N ASN A 40 6.94 -12.79 10.24
CA ASN A 40 6.45 -11.77 11.17
C ASN A 40 5.82 -10.57 10.47
N VAL A 41 6.00 -10.43 9.15
CA VAL A 41 5.40 -9.33 8.39
C VAL A 41 3.90 -9.58 8.22
N HIS A 42 3.13 -8.58 8.59
CA HIS A 42 1.67 -8.59 8.60
C HIS A 42 1.07 -7.46 7.76
N ILE A 43 1.83 -6.42 7.42
CA ILE A 43 1.37 -5.35 6.53
C ILE A 43 2.45 -4.98 5.50
N ILE A 44 2.02 -4.82 4.25
CA ILE A 44 2.84 -4.33 3.15
C ILE A 44 2.16 -3.07 2.63
N SER A 45 2.82 -1.93 2.76
CA SER A 45 2.26 -0.65 2.34
C SER A 45 3.24 0.11 1.47
N ALA A 46 2.72 0.88 0.52
CA ALA A 46 3.54 1.75 -0.29
C ALA A 46 3.94 3.02 0.48
N ILE A 47 5.15 3.52 0.20
CA ILE A 47 5.59 4.84 0.67
C ILE A 47 4.73 5.94 0.04
N ASP A 48 4.42 6.96 0.84
CA ASP A 48 3.76 8.20 0.42
C ASP A 48 4.71 9.39 0.57
N TYR A 49 5.02 10.03 -0.56
CA TYR A 49 5.69 11.32 -0.58
C TYR A 49 4.67 12.46 -0.58
N LEU A 50 4.39 13.06 0.58
CA LEU A 50 3.45 14.18 0.71
C LEU A 50 3.99 15.55 0.24
N GLY A 51 5.09 15.60 -0.52
CA GLY A 51 5.56 16.86 -1.10
C GLY A 51 6.32 17.80 -0.14
N ASN A 52 6.31 17.53 1.17
CA ASN A 52 6.93 18.39 2.17
C ASN A 52 8.08 17.69 2.90
N LYS A 53 9.29 18.26 2.79
CA LYS A 53 10.50 17.68 3.39
C LYS A 53 10.46 17.55 4.92
N ASN A 54 9.63 18.32 5.62
CA ASN A 54 9.59 18.35 7.08
C ASN A 54 8.78 17.20 7.69
N TYR A 55 7.80 16.67 6.97
CA TYR A 55 6.97 15.55 7.41
C TYR A 55 6.94 14.39 6.39
N CYS A 56 7.74 14.45 5.33
CA CYS A 56 7.97 13.27 4.50
C CYS A 56 8.82 12.23 5.24
N CYS A 57 8.50 10.94 5.15
CA CYS A 57 7.56 10.27 4.24
C CYS A 57 6.71 9.27 5.04
N GLY A 58 5.40 9.21 4.77
CA GLY A 58 4.48 8.30 5.46
C GLY A 58 4.17 7.07 4.60
N LEU A 59 3.23 6.24 5.03
CA LEU A 59 2.59 5.25 4.16
C LEU A 59 1.36 5.84 3.47
N ASN A 60 0.96 5.26 2.32
CA ASN A 60 -0.33 5.53 1.72
C ASN A 60 -1.32 4.39 2.05
N ALA A 61 -2.44 4.71 2.69
CA ALA A 61 -3.41 3.70 3.14
C ALA A 61 -4.47 3.33 2.10
N GLY A 62 -4.45 3.93 0.91
CA GLY A 62 -5.44 3.62 -0.12
C GLY A 62 -5.24 2.26 -0.79
N ILE A 63 -4.01 1.72 -0.76
CA ILE A 63 -3.72 0.37 -1.25
C ILE A 63 -2.64 -0.27 -0.39
N PHE A 64 -2.96 -1.41 0.22
CA PHE A 64 -2.03 -2.19 1.04
C PHE A 64 -2.45 -3.66 1.17
N PHE A 65 -1.51 -4.51 1.54
CA PHE A 65 -1.78 -5.88 1.96
C PHE A 65 -1.76 -5.96 3.48
N ILE A 66 -2.73 -6.65 4.06
CA ILE A 66 -2.75 -6.95 5.49
C ILE A 66 -3.05 -8.43 5.72
N ARG A 67 -2.19 -9.10 6.49
CA ARG A 67 -2.32 -10.51 6.81
C ARG A 67 -3.49 -10.71 7.75
N VAL A 68 -4.25 -11.77 7.54
CA VAL A 68 -5.26 -12.24 8.49
C VAL A 68 -4.53 -12.81 9.71
N HIS A 69 -4.38 -11.98 10.72
CA HIS A 69 -3.65 -12.30 11.94
C HIS A 69 -4.18 -11.49 13.12
N GLU A 70 -4.04 -11.99 14.34
CA GLU A 70 -4.48 -11.29 15.55
C GLU A 70 -3.74 -9.95 15.72
N TRP A 71 -2.44 -9.93 15.39
CA TRP A 71 -1.65 -8.70 15.36
C TRP A 71 -2.28 -7.64 14.44
N SER A 72 -2.71 -8.03 13.25
CA SER A 72 -3.34 -7.13 12.29
C SER A 72 -4.69 -6.58 12.79
N LEU A 73 -5.48 -7.41 13.47
CA LEU A 73 -6.72 -6.96 14.11
C LEU A 73 -6.43 -5.93 15.20
N ASN A 74 -5.43 -6.19 16.05
CA ASN A 74 -5.01 -5.27 17.09
C ASN A 74 -4.51 -3.94 16.50
N LEU A 75 -3.73 -3.97 15.43
CA LEU A 75 -3.29 -2.77 14.71
C LEU A 75 -4.50 -1.94 14.25
N LEU A 76 -5.49 -2.56 13.61
CA LEU A 76 -6.68 -1.87 13.11
C LEU A 76 -7.51 -1.24 14.24
N ILE A 77 -7.68 -1.94 15.37
CA ILE A 77 -8.38 -1.40 16.55
C ILE A 77 -7.63 -0.17 17.08
N ARG A 78 -6.31 -0.26 17.21
CA ARG A 78 -5.47 0.86 17.65
C ARG A 78 -5.60 2.04 16.68
N ALA A 79 -5.54 1.79 15.37
CA ALA A 79 -5.65 2.83 14.33
C ALA A 79 -6.98 3.57 14.39
N ILE A 80 -8.10 2.86 14.53
CA ILE A 80 -9.42 3.49 14.67
C ILE A 80 -9.53 4.29 15.96
N SER A 81 -8.89 3.83 17.04
CA SER A 81 -8.90 4.53 18.34
C SER A 81 -7.91 5.69 18.43
N TYR A 82 -6.95 5.80 17.52
CA TYR A 82 -5.84 6.76 17.61
C TYR A 82 -6.29 8.22 17.73
N PRO A 83 -7.29 8.72 16.96
CA PRO A 83 -7.79 10.07 17.13
C PRO A 83 -8.41 10.35 18.49
N TYR A 84 -9.01 9.33 19.13
CA TYR A 84 -9.58 9.47 20.47
C TYR A 84 -8.51 9.73 21.53
N PHE A 85 -7.31 9.16 21.38
CA PHE A 85 -6.20 9.36 22.31
C PHE A 85 -5.27 10.52 21.94
N ASN A 86 -5.46 11.12 20.76
CA ASN A 86 -4.64 12.22 20.23
C ASN A 86 -5.50 13.46 19.89
N LYS A 87 -6.48 13.79 20.74
CA LYS A 87 -7.47 14.87 20.47
C LYS A 87 -6.86 16.25 20.26
N GLU A 88 -5.69 16.49 20.84
CA GLU A 88 -4.98 17.77 20.75
C GLU A 88 -4.24 17.96 19.42
N LYS A 89 -4.16 16.92 18.57
CA LYS A 89 -3.48 16.95 17.27
C LYS A 89 -4.49 17.04 16.13
N GLU A 90 -4.23 17.91 15.15
CA GLU A 90 -4.96 17.91 13.88
C GLU A 90 -4.47 16.72 13.02
N ILE A 91 -5.20 15.60 13.06
CA ILE A 91 -4.83 14.39 12.31
C ILE A 91 -5.38 14.48 10.90
N ARG A 92 -4.51 14.76 9.92
CA ARG A 92 -4.89 14.76 8.51
C ARG A 92 -4.95 13.33 7.98
N HIS A 93 -5.90 13.02 7.09
CA HIS A 93 -6.09 11.67 6.56
C HIS A 93 -6.15 10.63 7.69
N SER A 94 -7.21 10.74 8.50
CA SER A 94 -7.26 10.17 9.86
C SER A 94 -6.90 8.69 9.93
N ASP A 95 -7.35 7.87 8.99
CA ASP A 95 -7.01 6.46 8.88
C ASP A 95 -5.54 6.23 8.51
N GLN A 96 -5.05 6.91 7.47
CA GLN A 96 -3.66 6.81 6.99
C GLN A 96 -2.64 7.22 8.06
N THR A 97 -2.84 8.41 8.65
CA THR A 97 -1.93 8.95 9.66
C THR A 97 -1.96 8.12 10.93
N SER A 98 -3.14 7.66 11.36
CA SER A 98 -3.25 6.79 12.53
C SER A 98 -2.51 5.47 12.33
N LEU A 99 -2.71 4.82 11.18
CA LEU A 99 -2.04 3.57 10.85
C LEU A 99 -0.52 3.77 10.80
N ASN A 100 -0.06 4.82 10.14
CA ASN A 100 1.35 5.17 10.05
C ASN A 100 1.98 5.38 11.43
N ASN A 101 1.36 6.22 12.25
CA ASN A 101 1.96 6.65 13.52
C ASN A 101 1.98 5.52 14.53
N ILE A 102 0.96 4.67 14.60
CA ILE A 102 0.98 3.53 15.52
C ILE A 102 2.12 2.57 15.21
N LEU A 103 2.37 2.27 13.93
CA LEU A 103 3.49 1.39 13.54
C LEU A 103 4.82 1.91 14.08
N ILE A 104 5.01 3.24 14.06
CA ILE A 104 6.24 3.89 14.49
C ILE A 104 6.31 4.05 16.01
N GLU A 105 5.29 4.65 16.62
CA GLU A 105 5.23 4.93 18.07
C GLU A 105 5.30 3.64 18.91
N SER A 106 4.91 2.51 18.33
CA SER A 106 4.87 1.20 18.99
C SER A 106 6.04 0.30 18.61
N ASN A 107 6.97 0.81 17.81
CA ASN A 107 8.16 0.09 17.35
C ASN A 107 7.87 -1.25 16.64
N GLU A 108 6.85 -1.28 15.78
CA GLU A 108 6.37 -2.50 15.11
C GLU A 108 7.21 -2.90 13.88
N THR A 109 8.50 -2.56 13.87
CA THR A 109 9.37 -2.58 12.67
C THR A 109 9.52 -3.96 12.01
N GLU A 110 9.31 -5.04 12.74
CA GLU A 110 9.32 -6.41 12.24
C GLU A 110 8.00 -6.83 11.57
N HIS A 111 6.91 -6.13 11.86
CA HIS A 111 5.56 -6.48 11.44
C HIS A 111 5.11 -5.80 10.15
N TYR A 112 5.91 -4.87 9.62
CA TYR A 112 5.62 -4.20 8.37
C TYR A 112 6.81 -4.11 7.44
N VAL A 113 6.50 -3.95 6.16
CA VAL A 113 7.46 -3.52 5.14
C VAL A 113 6.86 -2.41 4.31
N ILE A 114 7.66 -1.37 4.09
CA ILE A 114 7.31 -0.26 3.22
C ILE A 114 7.95 -0.52 1.88
N VAL A 115 7.16 -0.41 0.81
CA VAL A 115 7.59 -0.74 -0.54
C VAL A 115 7.47 0.48 -1.45
N PRO A 116 8.14 0.45 -2.62
CA PRO A 116 8.01 1.52 -3.58
C PRO A 116 6.58 1.66 -4.11
N GLN A 117 6.11 2.91 -4.29
CA GLN A 117 4.75 3.20 -4.75
C GLN A 117 4.41 2.55 -6.10
N GLN A 118 5.40 2.40 -6.99
CA GLN A 118 5.22 1.86 -8.34
C GLN A 118 4.78 0.38 -8.37
N TRP A 119 4.86 -0.34 -7.25
CA TRP A 119 4.45 -1.74 -7.21
C TRP A 119 2.93 -1.90 -7.26
N PHE A 120 2.18 -1.13 -6.46
CA PHE A 120 0.73 -1.26 -6.40
C PHE A 120 0.00 0.01 -5.92
N ASN A 121 0.69 1.14 -5.69
CA ASN A 121 0.06 2.38 -5.22
C ASN A 121 0.60 3.61 -5.94
N ASN A 122 0.68 3.53 -7.28
CA ASN A 122 1.34 4.55 -8.06
C ASN A 122 0.44 5.76 -8.33
N ARG A 123 1.02 6.96 -8.23
CA ARG A 123 0.42 8.25 -8.61
C ARG A 123 0.54 8.59 -10.09
N HIS A 124 1.29 7.80 -10.84
CA HIS A 124 1.58 8.06 -12.23
C HIS A 124 1.18 6.86 -13.08
N ILE A 125 0.60 7.15 -14.24
CA ILE A 125 0.31 6.13 -15.24
C ILE A 125 1.63 5.75 -15.91
N LYS A 126 1.98 4.47 -15.88
CA LYS A 126 3.13 3.93 -16.59
C LYS A 126 2.82 2.53 -17.10
N LYS A 127 3.13 2.30 -18.37
CA LYS A 127 2.88 1.03 -19.05
C LYS A 127 3.61 -0.12 -18.35
N GLY A 128 2.96 -1.28 -18.28
CA GLY A 128 3.47 -2.49 -17.64
C GLY A 128 3.28 -2.52 -16.12
N GLU A 129 3.04 -1.40 -15.45
CA GLU A 129 2.82 -1.38 -13.99
C GLU A 129 1.43 -1.89 -13.61
N PHE A 130 1.23 -2.20 -12.33
CA PHE A 130 0.03 -2.92 -11.88
C PHE A 130 -1.19 -2.01 -11.70
N LEU A 131 -1.10 -1.06 -10.77
CA LEU A 131 -2.22 -0.20 -10.40
C LEU A 131 -1.84 1.27 -10.50
N PHE A 132 -2.82 2.08 -10.86
CA PHE A 132 -2.74 3.53 -10.84
C PHE A 132 -3.83 4.07 -9.91
N HIS A 133 -3.41 4.82 -8.89
CA HIS A 133 -4.28 5.37 -7.86
C HIS A 133 -4.45 6.88 -8.09
N ILE A 134 -5.68 7.30 -8.40
CA ILE A 134 -6.03 8.70 -8.73
C ILE A 134 -6.27 9.52 -7.44
N MET A 135 -5.33 9.40 -6.49
CA MET A 135 -5.44 10.00 -5.16
C MET A 135 -5.42 11.53 -5.20
N GLY A 136 -6.17 12.17 -4.29
CA GLY A 136 -6.16 13.63 -4.10
C GLY A 136 -6.92 14.45 -5.14
N TYR A 137 -7.52 13.81 -6.15
CA TYR A 137 -8.29 14.51 -7.19
C TYR A 137 -9.80 14.57 -6.89
N GLY A 138 -10.44 15.66 -7.32
CA GLY A 138 -11.90 15.77 -7.32
C GLY A 138 -12.57 14.84 -8.34
N TYR A 139 -13.85 14.55 -8.14
CA TYR A 139 -14.62 13.60 -8.98
C TYR A 139 -14.49 13.88 -10.49
N LYS A 140 -14.58 15.15 -10.90
CA LYS A 140 -14.45 15.54 -12.32
C LYS A 140 -13.09 15.13 -12.90
N ASN A 141 -12.01 15.48 -12.20
CA ASN A 141 -10.65 15.12 -12.62
C ASN A 141 -10.44 13.60 -12.63
N LYS A 142 -10.96 12.87 -11.64
CA LYS A 142 -10.92 11.40 -11.62
C LYS A 142 -11.61 10.81 -12.86
N SER A 143 -12.80 11.30 -13.18
CA SER A 143 -13.57 10.85 -14.35
C SER A 143 -12.87 11.16 -15.67
N GLU A 144 -12.30 12.36 -15.82
CA GLU A 144 -11.54 12.77 -17.01
C GLU A 144 -10.27 11.91 -17.20
N THR A 145 -9.52 11.69 -16.12
CA THR A 145 -8.33 10.82 -16.13
C THR A 145 -8.69 9.39 -16.54
N PHE A 146 -9.77 8.82 -15.99
CA PHE A 146 -10.23 7.47 -16.36
C PHE A 146 -10.62 7.39 -17.85
N LYS A 147 -11.38 8.37 -18.36
CA LYS A 147 -11.74 8.43 -19.78
C LYS A 147 -10.53 8.54 -20.69
N LYS A 148 -9.54 9.35 -20.30
CA LYS A 148 -8.27 9.47 -21.02
C LYS A 148 -7.53 8.14 -21.07
N PHE A 149 -7.39 7.46 -19.93
CA PHE A 149 -6.80 6.13 -19.86
C PHE A 149 -7.49 5.13 -20.80
N LEU A 150 -8.83 5.04 -20.75
CA LEU A 150 -9.60 4.13 -21.62
C LEU A 150 -9.42 4.41 -23.12
N ASN A 151 -9.15 5.65 -23.50
CA ASN A 151 -8.91 6.00 -24.90
C ASN A 151 -7.50 5.65 -25.35
N GLU A 152 -6.51 5.81 -24.46
CA GLU A 152 -5.09 5.53 -24.73
C GLU A 152 -4.76 4.03 -24.70
N THR A 153 -5.57 3.20 -24.04
CA THR A 153 -5.33 1.75 -23.92
C THR A 153 -5.95 0.92 -25.03
N LYS A 154 -6.80 1.52 -25.88
CA LYS A 154 -7.41 0.81 -27.01
C LYS A 154 -6.32 0.38 -27.99
N ASN A 155 -6.09 -0.94 -28.04
CA ASN A 155 -5.20 -1.63 -28.98
C ASN A 155 -3.69 -1.48 -28.70
N ASP A 156 -3.29 -1.29 -27.44
CA ASP A 156 -1.87 -1.23 -27.06
C ASP A 156 -1.52 -2.40 -26.13
N GLU A 157 -0.73 -3.37 -26.62
CA GLU A 157 -0.30 -4.52 -25.82
C GLU A 157 0.80 -4.15 -24.81
N GLY A 158 1.43 -2.98 -24.95
CA GLY A 158 2.52 -2.53 -24.08
C GLY A 158 2.10 -2.31 -22.62
N TRP A 159 0.78 -2.17 -22.37
CA TRP A 159 0.22 -2.11 -21.02
C TRP A 159 0.48 -3.37 -20.19
N TYR A 160 0.70 -4.52 -20.84
CA TYR A 160 0.86 -5.82 -20.18
C TYR A 160 2.30 -6.34 -20.18
N SER A 161 3.26 -5.46 -20.46
CA SER A 161 4.66 -5.82 -20.72
C SER A 161 5.42 -6.38 -19.51
N LYS A 162 5.13 -5.92 -18.27
CA LYS A 162 5.82 -6.42 -17.07
C LYS A 162 5.22 -7.75 -16.64
N THR A 163 6.07 -8.74 -16.42
CA THR A 163 5.68 -10.11 -16.07
C THR A 163 5.71 -10.35 -14.56
N ASN A 164 5.00 -11.40 -14.12
CA ASN A 164 5.03 -11.84 -12.73
C ASN A 164 6.45 -12.24 -12.26
N GLU A 165 7.26 -12.84 -13.15
CA GLU A 165 8.62 -13.27 -12.83
C GLU A 165 9.54 -12.08 -12.57
N GLU A 166 9.49 -11.06 -13.43
CA GLU A 166 10.28 -9.84 -13.27
C GLU A 166 9.93 -9.11 -11.97
N ILE A 167 8.63 -8.96 -11.69
CA ILE A 167 8.17 -8.32 -10.44
C ILE A 167 8.59 -9.16 -9.24
N ARG A 168 8.40 -10.48 -9.28
CA ARG A 168 8.76 -11.34 -8.13
C ARG A 168 10.26 -11.26 -7.83
N LYS A 169 11.10 -11.25 -8.85
CA LYS A 169 12.55 -11.09 -8.70
C LYS A 169 12.92 -9.74 -8.09
N GLU A 170 12.27 -8.66 -8.52
CA GLU A 170 12.45 -7.32 -7.94
C GLU A 170 12.03 -7.28 -6.46
N VAL A 171 10.86 -7.84 -6.14
CA VAL A 171 10.30 -7.88 -4.78
C VAL A 171 11.20 -8.66 -3.83
N LEU A 172 11.62 -9.87 -4.22
CA LEU A 172 12.48 -10.72 -3.39
C LEU A 172 13.83 -10.06 -3.13
N LYS A 173 14.45 -9.48 -4.17
CA LYS A 173 15.72 -8.75 -4.03
C LYS A 173 15.59 -7.58 -3.03
N TYR A 174 14.47 -6.86 -3.06
CA TYR A 174 14.23 -5.77 -2.12
C TYR A 174 14.01 -6.28 -0.68
N TYR A 175 13.29 -7.39 -0.53
CA TYR A 175 13.04 -8.02 0.77
C TYR A 175 14.28 -8.62 1.44
N GLU A 176 15.28 -9.01 0.65
CA GLU A 176 16.59 -9.44 1.14
C GLU A 176 17.48 -8.29 1.64
N LEU A 177 17.14 -7.03 1.33
CA LEU A 177 17.92 -5.89 1.79
C LEU A 177 17.85 -5.76 3.32
N PRO A 178 18.95 -5.37 3.98
CA PRO A 178 18.93 -4.95 5.38
C PRO A 178 17.88 -3.85 5.61
N LYS A 179 17.26 -3.83 6.80
CA LYS A 179 16.15 -2.91 7.10
C LYS A 179 16.51 -1.43 6.91
N GLU A 180 17.75 -1.06 7.20
CA GLU A 180 18.29 0.29 7.00
C GLU A 180 18.41 0.71 5.53
N GLN A 181 18.39 -0.25 4.60
CA GLN A 181 18.37 -0.01 3.15
C GLN A 181 16.96 -0.10 2.55
N GLN A 182 15.98 -0.57 3.33
CA GLN A 182 14.58 -0.53 2.94
C GLN A 182 14.00 0.87 3.18
N LEU A 183 12.94 1.20 2.44
CA LEU A 183 12.16 2.40 2.67
C LEU A 183 11.60 2.39 4.09
N SER A 184 11.59 3.56 4.72
CA SER A 184 11.06 3.77 6.06
C SER A 184 10.05 4.90 6.06
N ILE A 185 9.15 4.85 7.05
CA ILE A 185 8.14 5.87 7.30
C ILE A 185 8.51 6.72 8.51
N LYS A 186 8.00 7.95 8.55
CA LYS A 186 8.13 8.89 9.67
C LYS A 186 6.77 9.26 10.22
N ILE A 187 6.74 9.73 11.47
CA ILE A 187 5.53 10.26 12.10
C ILE A 187 4.92 11.34 11.19
N GLN A 188 3.62 11.20 10.94
CA GLN A 188 2.81 12.12 10.15
C GLN A 188 2.02 13.04 11.08
N PRO A 189 1.75 14.29 10.67
CA PRO A 189 0.99 15.27 11.46
C PRO A 189 -0.49 14.87 11.60
#